data_AF-A0A2E2ZYX9-F1
#
_entry.id   AF-A0A2E2ZYX9-F1
#
_cell.length_a   1.000
_cell.length_b   1.000
_cell.length_c   1.000
_cell.angle_alpha   90.00
_cell.angle_beta   90.00
_cell.angle_gamma   90.00
#
_symmetry.space_group_name_H-M   'P 1'
#
loop_
_entity.id
_entity.type
_entity.pdbx_description
1 polymer ?
#
loop_
_entity_poly.entity_id
_entity_poly.type
_entity_poly.pdbx_seq_one_letter_code
_entity_poly.pdbx_strand_id
1 'polypeptide(L)'
;MIHVDDFKAFDANEVAKMLDMKYRTVTRYIQAGKIRARKIGKKYFVTDQDVKAFILAQSTNVENVQIEENIAKNDAYEGQIKED
;
A
#
# COMPACT_ATOMS: atom_id res chain seq x y z
N MET A 1 17.01 -12.45 5.55
CA MET A 1 16.79 -11.55 6.69
C MET A 1 18.14 -11.17 7.23
N ILE A 2 18.42 -9.89 7.44
CA ILE A 2 19.64 -9.45 8.14
C ILE A 2 19.23 -9.14 9.59
N HIS A 3 19.97 -9.71 10.53
CA HIS A 3 19.83 -9.41 11.95
C HIS A 3 21.02 -8.53 12.33
N VAL A 4 20.76 -7.29 12.71
CA VAL A 4 21.75 -6.40 13.32
C VAL A 4 21.20 -6.12 14.71
N ASP A 5 21.75 -6.79 15.73
CA ASP A 5 21.44 -6.73 17.17
C ASP A 5 20.03 -6.23 17.61
N ASP A 6 19.66 -4.97 17.38
CA ASP A 6 18.36 -4.38 17.76
C ASP A 6 17.36 -4.13 16.61
N PHE A 7 17.76 -4.32 15.35
CA PHE A 7 16.93 -4.03 14.16
C PHE A 7 16.79 -5.23 13.23
N LYS A 8 15.54 -5.66 13.04
CA LYS A 8 15.17 -6.66 12.03
C LYS A 8 14.83 -5.98 10.71
N ALA A 9 15.63 -6.26 9.69
CA ALA A 9 15.42 -5.77 8.33
C ALA A 9 15.18 -6.92 7.36
N PHE A 10 14.19 -6.72 6.50
CA PHE A 10 13.75 -7.66 5.48
C PHE A 10 14.18 -7.17 4.10
N ASP A 11 14.62 -8.09 3.25
CA ASP A 11 14.82 -7.81 1.81
C ASP A 11 13.44 -7.64 1.15
N ALA A 12 13.36 -6.89 0.05
CA ALA A 12 12.12 -6.72 -0.72
C ALA A 12 11.53 -8.06 -1.20
N ASN A 13 12.37 -9.08 -1.43
CA ASN A 13 11.90 -10.45 -1.73
C ASN A 13 11.20 -11.13 -0.54
N GLU A 14 11.63 -10.83 0.69
CA GLU A 14 11.03 -11.41 1.89
C GLU A 14 9.71 -10.71 2.22
N VAL A 15 9.69 -9.37 2.10
CA VAL A 15 8.46 -8.58 2.21
C VAL A 15 7.42 -9.04 1.17
N ALA A 16 7.86 -9.35 -0.05
CA ALA A 16 6.98 -9.91 -1.08
C ALA A 16 6.32 -11.23 -0.65
N LYS A 17 7.08 -12.14 -0.03
CA LYS A 17 6.52 -13.39 0.51
C LYS A 17 5.57 -13.16 1.68
N MET A 18 5.89 -12.21 2.56
CA MET A 18 5.04 -11.89 3.73
C MET A 18 3.70 -11.30 3.33
N LEU A 19 3.68 -10.46 2.29
CA LEU A 19 2.48 -9.81 1.79
C LEU A 19 1.76 -10.63 0.70
N ASP A 20 2.29 -11.80 0.35
CA ASP A 20 1.87 -12.63 -0.79
C ASP A 20 1.75 -11.83 -2.10
N MET A 21 2.76 -10.99 -2.36
CA MET A 21 2.84 -10.13 -3.54
C MET A 21 4.01 -10.50 -4.44
N LYS A 22 3.92 -10.13 -5.72
CA LYS A 22 5.07 -10.22 -6.64
C LYS A 22 6.15 -9.20 -6.24
N TYR A 23 7.42 -9.60 -6.33
CA TYR A 23 8.57 -8.72 -6.08
C TYR A 23 8.51 -7.39 -6.84
N ARG A 24 8.07 -7.42 -8.10
CA ARG A 24 7.89 -6.22 -8.94
C ARG A 24 6.87 -5.24 -8.34
N THR A 25 5.83 -5.74 -7.69
CA THR A 25 4.82 -4.90 -7.04
C THR A 25 5.40 -4.22 -5.81
N VAL A 26 6.13 -4.97 -4.97
CA VAL A 26 6.77 -4.43 -3.77
C VAL A 26 7.79 -3.36 -4.12
N THR A 27 8.66 -3.62 -5.09
CA THR A 27 9.65 -2.62 -5.56
C THR A 27 8.99 -1.37 -6.14
N ARG A 28 7.89 -1.52 -6.90
CA ARG A 28 7.09 -0.39 -7.38
C ARG A 28 6.48 0.42 -6.22
N TYR A 29 5.97 -0.24 -5.18
CA TYR A 29 5.41 0.45 -4.01
C TYR A 29 6.46 1.17 -3.18
N ILE A 30 7.66 0.61 -3.08
CA ILE A 30 8.81 1.28 -2.49
C ILE A 30 9.17 2.54 -3.30
N GLN A 31 9.26 2.43 -4.62
CA GLN A 31 9.58 3.56 -5.51
C GLN A 31 8.50 4.65 -5.49
N ALA A 32 7.23 4.25 -5.39
CA ALA A 32 6.10 5.17 -5.27
C ALA A 32 5.99 5.81 -3.87
N GLY A 33 6.86 5.45 -2.92
CA GLY A 33 6.83 5.97 -1.54
C GLY A 33 5.71 5.40 -0.67
N LYS A 34 4.99 4.36 -1.13
CA LYS A 34 3.92 3.70 -0.36
C LYS A 34 4.46 2.81 0.75
N ILE A 35 5.63 2.21 0.54
CA ILE A 35 6.35 1.42 1.55
C ILE A 35 7.66 2.13 1.83
N ARG A 36 7.88 2.51 3.09
CA ARG A 36 9.16 3.07 3.53
C ARG A 36 10.23 1.98 3.47
N ALA A 37 11.31 2.25 2.75
CA ALA A 37 12.44 1.33 2.63
C ALA A 37 13.74 2.13 2.50
N ARG A 38 14.85 1.50 2.88
CA ARG A 38 16.21 2.01 2.67
C ARG A 38 16.89 1.23 1.56
N LYS A 39 17.44 1.92 0.58
CA LYS A 39 18.27 1.31 -0.45
C LYS A 39 19.70 1.15 0.06
N ILE A 40 20.22 -0.07 0.05
CA ILE A 40 21.61 -0.36 0.40
C ILE A 40 22.21 -1.13 -0.77
N GLY A 41 23.12 -0.48 -1.50
CA GLY A 41 23.65 -0.99 -2.75
C GLY A 41 22.57 -1.21 -3.81
N LYS A 42 22.44 -2.45 -4.29
CA LYS A 42 21.46 -2.86 -5.32
C LYS A 42 20.13 -3.37 -4.74
N LYS A 43 20.00 -3.43 -3.42
CA LYS A 43 18.84 -4.02 -2.74
C LYS A 43 18.07 -3.00 -1.92
N TYR A 44 16.79 -3.30 -1.69
CA TYR A 44 15.93 -2.55 -0.79
C TYR A 44 15.74 -3.33 0.50
N PHE A 45 15.86 -2.62 1.61
CA PHE A 45 15.65 -3.15 2.95
C PHE A 45 14.51 -2.41 3.63
N VAL A 46 13.59 -3.18 4.20
CA VAL A 46 12.39 -2.68 4.89
C VAL A 46 12.46 -3.14 6.33
N THR A 47 12.15 -2.25 7.27
CA THR A 47 12.10 -2.62 8.70
C THR A 47 10.77 -3.30 9.03
N ASP A 48 10.73 -4.09 10.10
CA ASP A 48 9.48 -4.69 10.57
C ASP A 48 8.39 -3.67 10.90
N GLN A 49 8.79 -2.52 11.46
CA GLN A 49 7.89 -1.42 11.77
C GLN A 49 7.23 -0.85 10.51
N ASP A 50 7.99 -0.67 9.44
CA ASP A 50 7.48 -0.14 8.17
C ASP A 50 6.52 -1.13 7.46
N VAL A 51 6.78 -2.44 7.56
CA VAL A 51 5.86 -3.47 7.02
C VAL A 51 4.54 -3.42 7.78
N LYS A 52 4.57 -3.37 9.11
CA LYS A 52 3.36 -3.26 9.95
C LYS A 52 2.60 -1.96 9.68
N ALA A 53 3.31 -0.84 9.54
CA ALA A 53 2.72 0.44 9.20
C ALA A 53 2.02 0.40 7.84
N PHE A 54 2.60 -0.29 6.85
CA PHE A 54 1.96 -0.49 5.55
C PHE A 54 0.66 -1.28 5.66
N ILE A 55 0.63 -2.37 6.44
CA ILE A 55 -0.58 -3.18 6.64
C ILE A 55 -1.67 -2.34 7.32
N LEU A 56 -1.32 -1.57 8.35
CA LEU A 56 -2.25 -0.69 9.05
C LEU A 56 -2.81 0.42 8.13
N ALA A 57 -1.95 1.02 7.30
CA ALA A 57 -2.36 2.04 6.33
C ALA A 57 -3.31 1.48 5.26
N GLN A 58 -3.18 0.21 4.89
CA GLN A 58 -4.10 -0.44 3.95
C GLN A 58 -5.49 -0.65 4.57
N SER A 59 -5.59 -0.99 5.85
CA SER A 59 -6.91 -1.13 6.51
C SER A 59 -7.65 0.20 6.64
N THR A 60 -6.94 1.31 6.83
CA THR A 60 -7.56 2.64 6.96
C THR A 60 -7.97 3.26 5.62
N ASN A 61 -7.34 2.87 4.51
CA ASN A 61 -7.64 3.43 3.18
C ASN A 61 -8.86 2.78 2.49
N VAL A 62 -9.53 1.80 3.11
CA VAL A 62 -10.75 1.19 2.56
C VAL A 62 -11.93 2.18 2.56
N GLU A 63 -11.92 3.18 3.44
CA GLU A 63 -13.04 4.13 3.57
C GLU A 63 -13.06 5.21 2.48
N ASN A 64 -11.90 5.64 1.94
CA ASN A 64 -11.87 6.76 1.00
C ASN A 64 -12.17 6.40 -0.46
N VAL A 65 -11.92 5.16 -0.89
CA VAL A 65 -12.16 4.75 -2.30
C VAL A 65 -13.67 4.53 -2.57
N GLN A 66 -14.42 4.09 -1.57
CA GLN A 66 -15.87 3.89 -1.71
C GLN A 66 -16.64 5.22 -1.73
N ILE A 67 -16.12 6.28 -1.11
CA ILE A 67 -16.81 7.58 -1.05
C ILE A 67 -16.81 8.25 -2.43
N GLU A 68 -15.68 8.26 -3.15
CA GLU A 68 -15.60 8.91 -4.47
C GLU A 68 -16.48 8.23 -5.53
N GLU A 69 -16.53 6.89 -5.55
CA GLU A 69 -17.41 6.16 -6.48
C GLU A 69 -18.90 6.29 -6.13
N ASN A 70 -19.24 6.49 -4.85
CA ASN A 70 -20.63 6.63 -4.43
C ASN A 70 -21.17 8.06 -4.61
N ILE A 71 -20.34 9.10 -4.44
CA ILE A 71 -20.73 10.49 -4.74
C ILE A 71 -20.99 10.66 -6.26
N ALA A 72 -20.07 10.15 -7.10
CA ALA A 72 -20.21 10.25 -8.56
C ALA A 72 -21.46 9.52 -9.10
N LYS A 73 -21.95 8.49 -8.40
CA LYS A 73 -23.18 7.78 -8.77
C LYS A 73 -24.43 8.54 -8.34
N ASN A 74 -24.43 9.21 -7.18
CA ASN A 74 -25.60 9.94 -6.68
C ASN A 74 -25.89 11.23 -7.45
N ASP A 75 -24.87 11.97 -7.90
CA ASP A 75 -25.03 13.18 -8.70
C ASP A 75 -25.63 12.91 -10.11
N ALA A 76 -25.56 11.66 -10.60
CA ALA A 76 -26.09 11.29 -11.90
C ALA A 76 -27.62 11.06 -11.91
N TYR A 77 -28.27 10.93 -10.74
CA TYR A 77 -29.70 10.61 -10.62
C TYR A 77 -30.59 11.79 -10.16
N GLU A 78 -30.04 12.89 -9.66
CA GLU A 78 -30.84 14.06 -9.23
C GLU A 78 -31.48 14.84 -10.40
N GLY A 79 -31.12 14.56 -11.65
CA GLY A 79 -31.61 15.28 -12.84
C GLY A 79 -32.73 14.61 -13.65
N GLN A 80 -33.31 13.49 -13.21
CA GLN A 80 -34.34 12.77 -13.98
C GLN A 80 -35.72 12.80 -13.32
N ILE A 81 -36.24 14.00 -13.03
CA ILE A 81 -37.70 14.20 -13.07
C ILE A 81 -38.02 14.48 -14.54
N LYS A 82 -38.30 13.43 -15.31
CA LYS A 82 -39.00 13.57 -16.59
C LYS A 82 -40.48 13.70 -16.27
N GLU A 83 -40.96 14.94 -16.22
CA GLU A 83 -42.38 15.19 -16.41
C GLU A 83 -42.69 15.08 -17.90
N ASP A 84 -43.42 14.03 -18.26
CA ASP A 84 -44.54 13.96 -19.23
C ASP A 84 -44.93 12.49 -19.48
#